data_AF-R3WTN4-F1
#
_entry.id   AF-R3WTN4-F1
#
_cell.length_a   1.000
_cell.length_b   1.000
_cell.length_c   1.000
_cell.angle_alpha   90.00
_cell.angle_beta   90.00
_cell.angle_gamma   90.00
#
_symmetry.space_group_name_H-M   'P 1'
#
loop_
_entity.id
_entity.type
_entity.pdbx_description
1 polymer ?
#
loop_
_entity_poly.entity_id
_entity_poly.type
_entity_poly.pdbx_seq_one_letter_code
_entity_poly.pdbx_strand_id
1 'polypeptide(L)'
;MSKYYDVTFHELSGKSVVKREIISDKEPFDAWEDACVSFTEDALNIRVNEEAFVTLNRRFVVRVDIEEVDGPVDKQIKRHDEIMGVVNTLSNMGF
;
A
#
# COMPACT_ATOMS: atom_id res chain seq x y z
N MET A 1 17.01 10.04 -2.19
CA MET A 1 15.75 10.23 -2.94
C MET A 1 14.73 9.34 -2.26
N SER A 2 13.58 9.89 -1.89
CA SER A 2 12.53 9.11 -1.24
C SER A 2 12.04 8.01 -2.19
N LYS A 3 11.82 6.83 -1.64
CA LYS A 3 11.29 5.66 -2.35
C LYS A 3 9.92 5.32 -1.79
N TYR A 4 9.18 4.53 -2.57
CA TYR A 4 7.90 4.02 -2.13
C TYR A 4 8.03 2.55 -1.77
N TYR A 5 7.38 2.16 -0.67
CA TYR A 5 7.39 0.79 -0.22
C TYR A 5 5.98 0.30 0.12
N ASP A 6 5.73 -0.97 -0.13
CA ASP A 6 4.67 -1.73 0.51
C ASP A 6 5.29 -2.48 1.70
N VAL A 7 4.69 -2.32 2.88
CA VAL A 7 5.15 -2.94 4.13
C VAL A 7 4.08 -3.88 4.65
N THR A 8 4.46 -5.14 4.89
CA THR A 8 3.56 -6.15 5.46
C THR A 8 4.08 -6.65 6.80
N PHE A 9 3.27 -6.49 7.85
CA PHE A 9 3.54 -6.99 9.18
C PHE A 9 2.81 -8.32 9.38
N HIS A 10 3.56 -9.39 9.68
CA HIS A 10 3.01 -10.72 9.95
C HIS A 10 3.05 -11.01 11.44
N GLU A 11 1.89 -11.33 12.03
CA GLU A 11 1.79 -11.79 13.41
C GLU A 11 1.90 -13.32 13.52
N LEU A 12 2.36 -13.80 14.67
CA LEU A 12 2.39 -15.23 15.03
C LEU A 12 1.01 -15.91 14.93
N SER A 13 -0.07 -15.14 15.10
CA SER A 13 -1.46 -15.61 14.98
C SER A 13 -1.87 -15.97 13.54
N GLY A 14 -1.05 -15.63 12.54
CA GLY A 14 -1.37 -15.71 11.12
C GLY A 14 -2.06 -14.45 10.57
N LYS A 15 -2.39 -13.47 11.42
CA LYS A 15 -2.88 -12.16 10.98
C LYS A 15 -1.76 -11.41 10.26
N SER A 16 -2.11 -10.70 9.19
CA SER A 16 -1.20 -9.79 8.49
C SER A 16 -1.81 -8.40 8.34
N VAL A 17 -0.99 -7.36 8.44
CA VAL A 17 -1.38 -5.97 8.16
C VAL A 17 -0.49 -5.42 7.07
N VAL A 18 -1.10 -4.94 6.00
CA VAL A 18 -0.39 -4.35 4.85
C VAL A 18 -0.60 -2.84 4.88
N LYS A 19 0.50 -2.10 4.77
CA LYS A 19 0.50 -0.65 4.53
C LYS A 19 1.16 -0.41 3.18
N ARG A 20 0.40 0.15 2.23
CA ARG A 20 0.86 0.35 0.85
C ARG A 20 1.35 1.76 0.58
N GLU A 21 2.22 1.87 -0.43
CA GLU A 21 2.67 3.14 -1.03
C GLU A 21 3.22 4.11 0.05
N ILE A 22 3.94 3.60 1.06
CA ILE A 22 4.59 4.46 2.06
C ILE A 22 5.78 5.16 1.44
N ILE A 23 5.89 6.47 1.62
CA ILE A 23 7.07 7.22 1.21
C ILE A 23 8.10 7.22 2.34
N SER A 24 9.34 6.85 2.03
CA SER A 24 10.43 6.84 3.01
C SER A 24 11.76 7.26 2.38
N ASP A 25 12.54 8.01 3.13
CA ASP A 25 13.94 8.34 2.84
C ASP A 25 14.93 7.34 3.47
N LYS A 26 14.41 6.34 4.21
CA LYS A 26 15.22 5.35 4.91
C LYS A 26 15.66 4.23 3.98
N GLU A 27 16.68 3.49 4.43
CA GLU A 27 17.07 2.23 3.82
C GLU A 27 15.91 1.23 3.88
N PRO A 28 15.80 0.29 2.91
CA PRO A 28 14.68 -0.63 2.84
C PRO A 28 14.40 -1.36 4.16
N PHE A 29 15.44 -1.75 4.90
CA PHE A 29 15.28 -2.45 6.18
C PHE A 29 14.57 -1.63 7.27
N ASP A 30 14.67 -0.30 7.24
CA ASP A 30 14.13 0.60 8.27
C ASP A 30 12.83 1.30 7.83
N ALA A 31 12.42 1.14 6.57
CA ALA A 31 11.25 1.80 6.00
C ALA A 31 9.92 1.44 6.71
N TRP A 32 9.87 0.30 7.41
CA TRP A 32 8.69 -0.10 8.19
C TRP A 32 8.31 0.90 9.28
N GLU A 33 9.27 1.66 9.79
CA GLU A 33 9.00 2.68 10.82
C GLU A 33 8.07 3.77 10.29
N ASP A 34 8.21 4.14 9.01
CA ASP A 34 7.40 5.18 8.37
C ASP A 34 6.00 4.66 7.98
N ALA A 35 5.79 3.34 8.00
CA ALA A 35 4.45 2.74 7.93
C ALA A 35 3.67 2.89 9.25
N CYS A 36 4.36 3.14 10.37
CA CYS A 36 3.75 3.33 11.68
C CYS A 36 3.47 4.82 11.94
N VAL A 37 2.31 5.12 12.53
CA VAL A 37 2.02 6.44 13.11
C VAL A 37 2.86 6.67 14.37
N SER A 38 3.07 5.60 15.13
CA SER A 38 3.98 5.55 16.27
C SER A 38 4.34 4.11 16.57
N PHE A 39 5.48 3.90 17.21
CA PHE A 39 5.91 2.58 17.66
C PHE A 39 6.67 2.69 18.98
N THR A 40 6.60 1.62 19.78
CA THR A 40 7.34 1.45 21.03
C THR A 40 8.02 0.07 21.02
N GLU A 41 8.62 -0.32 22.14
CA GLU A 41 9.13 -1.68 22.33
C GLU A 41 8.01 -2.73 22.33
N ASP A 42 6.79 -2.36 22.72
CA ASP A 42 5.68 -3.29 22.90
C ASP A 42 4.60 -3.20 21.81
N ALA A 43 4.49 -2.07 21.11
CA ALA A 43 3.38 -1.82 20.19
C ALA A 43 3.79 -1.13 18.88
N LEU A 44 3.15 -1.52 17.78
CA LEU A 44 3.19 -0.83 16.49
C LEU A 44 1.81 -0.27 16.20
N ASN A 45 1.68 1.05 16.06
CA ASN A 45 0.41 1.71 15.74
C ASN A 45 0.41 2.09 14.27
N ILE A 46 -0.44 1.44 13.49
CA ILE A 46 -0.49 1.57 12.03
C ILE A 46 -1.85 2.15 11.65
N ARG A 47 -1.83 3.23 10.86
CA ARG A 47 -3.05 3.76 10.24
C ARG A 47 -3.19 3.14 8.86
N VAL A 48 -4.13 2.20 8.69
CA VAL A 48 -4.30 1.46 7.44
C VAL A 48 -4.95 2.35 6.37
N ASN A 49 -5.94 3.15 6.74
CA ASN A 49 -6.58 4.17 5.90
C ASN A 49 -7.06 5.37 6.76
N GLU A 50 -7.83 6.30 6.19
CA GLU A 50 -8.25 7.50 6.91
C GLU A 50 -9.09 7.22 8.17
N GLU A 51 -9.82 6.11 8.22
CA GLU A 51 -10.76 5.77 9.28
C GLU A 51 -10.31 4.59 10.16
N ALA A 52 -9.35 3.79 9.71
CA ALA A 52 -8.94 2.55 10.36
C ALA A 52 -7.52 2.61 10.94
N PHE A 53 -7.44 2.36 12.24
CA PHE A 53 -6.19 2.19 12.99
C PHE A 53 -6.08 0.75 13.51
N VAL A 54 -4.87 0.21 13.42
CA VAL A 54 -4.54 -1.12 13.94
C VAL A 54 -3.32 -0.98 14.84
N THR A 55 -3.46 -1.46 16.08
CA THR A 55 -2.32 -1.64 16.98
C THR A 55 -1.93 -3.13 16.98
N LEU A 56 -0.67 -3.41 16.67
CA LEU A 56 -0.08 -4.74 16.79
C LEU A 56 0.78 -4.81 18.03
N ASN A 57 0.78 -5.95 18.72
CA ASN A 57 1.77 -6.21 19.76
C ASN A 57 3.09 -6.58 19.09
N ARG A 58 4.12 -5.76 19.27
CA ARG A 58 5.40 -5.91 18.58
C ARG A 58 6.07 -7.26 18.85
N ARG A 59 5.87 -7.84 20.05
CA ARG A 59 6.42 -9.15 20.42
C ARG A 59 5.81 -10.30 19.60
N PHE A 60 4.64 -10.08 19.00
CA PHE A 60 3.98 -11.07 18.16
C PHE A 60 4.21 -10.84 16.67
N VAL A 61 4.85 -9.74 16.27
CA VAL A 61 5.26 -9.54 14.88
C VAL A 61 6.49 -10.39 14.62
N VAL A 62 6.34 -11.41 13.79
CA VAL A 62 7.37 -12.42 13.52
C VAL A 62 8.14 -12.16 12.22
N ARG A 63 7.57 -11.37 11.31
CA ARG A 63 8.20 -10.96 10.05
C ARG A 63 7.64 -9.62 9.60
N VAL A 64 8.53 -8.79 9.05
CA VAL A 64 8.15 -7.58 8.32
C VAL A 64 8.73 -7.69 6.93
N ASP A 65 7.87 -7.74 5.92
CA ASP A 65 8.28 -7.75 4.51
C ASP A 65 8.21 -6.32 3.99
N ILE A 66 9.25 -5.90 3.27
CA ILE A 66 9.39 -4.56 2.72
C ILE A 66 9.69 -4.71 1.24
N GLU A 67 8.79 -4.20 0.40
CA GLU A 67 8.87 -4.28 -1.05
C GLU A 67 8.96 -2.86 -1.60
N GLU A 68 10.06 -2.52 -2.27
CA GLU A 68 10.14 -1.27 -3.03
C GLU A 68 9.20 -1.36 -4.22
N VAL A 69 8.29 -0.39 -4.33
CA VAL A 69 7.31 -0.32 -5.40
C VAL A 69 7.53 0.95 -6.19
N ASP A 70 7.10 0.94 -7.45
CA ASP A 70 6.84 2.19 -8.12
C ASP A 70 5.84 2.96 -7.27
N GLY A 71 6.19 4.19 -6.89
CA GLY A 71 5.26 5.09 -6.19
C GLY A 71 3.94 5.21 -6.95
N PRO A 72 2.90 5.82 -6.36
CA PRO A 72 1.62 5.97 -7.04
C PRO A 72 1.85 6.63 -8.40
N VAL A 73 1.99 5.81 -9.45
CA VAL A 73 2.19 6.23 -10.83
C VAL A 73 0.89 6.92 -11.14
N ASP A 74 0.92 8.25 -11.16
CA ASP A 74 -0.21 9.14 -11.38
C ASP A 74 -1.49 8.34 -11.65
N LYS A 75 -2.22 7.95 -10.58
CA LYS A 75 -3.55 7.33 -10.74
C LYS A 75 -4.50 8.28 -11.50
N GLN A 76 -4.05 9.50 -11.83
CA GLN A 76 -4.65 10.43 -12.78
C GLN A 76 -4.44 10.08 -14.26
N ILE A 77 -3.31 9.49 -14.70
CA ILE A 77 -3.07 9.24 -16.13
C ILE A 77 -3.88 8.04 -16.64
N LYS A 78 -4.02 6.95 -15.85
CA LYS A 78 -4.85 5.81 -16.27
C LYS A 78 -6.36 6.09 -16.31
N ARG A 79 -6.87 7.11 -15.60
CA ARG A 79 -8.26 7.56 -15.76
C ARG A 79 -8.47 8.46 -16.96
N HIS A 80 -7.42 9.10 -17.48
CA HIS A 80 -7.50 9.93 -18.68
C HIS A 80 -7.32 9.11 -19.97
N ASP A 81 -6.58 8.00 -19.91
CA ASP A 81 -6.32 7.14 -21.07
C ASP A 81 -7.42 6.10 -21.37
N GLU A 82 -8.37 5.86 -20.45
CA GLU A 82 -9.56 5.02 -20.76
C GLU A 82 -10.62 5.74 -21.61
N ILE A 83 -10.42 7.01 -21.98
CA ILE A 83 -11.29 7.72 -22.94
C ILE A 83 -10.48 8.25 -24.12
N MET A 84 -9.70 7.41 -24.80
CA MET A 84 -9.36 7.62 -26.21
C MET A 84 -9.19 6.28 -26.94
N GLY A 85 -10.30 5.77 -27.47
CA GLY A 85 -10.38 4.53 -28.24
C GLY A 85 -11.68 4.46 -29.04
N VAL A 86 -11.75 5.32 -30.05
CA VAL A 86 -12.85 5.59 -31.00
C VAL A 86 -13.32 4.36 -31.81
N VAL A 87 -14.65 4.18 -31.85
CA VAL A 87 -15.55 3.81 -32.98
C VAL A 87 -15.27 2.54 -33.80
N ASN A 88 -16.25 1.63 -33.86
CA ASN A 88 -16.84 1.19 -35.15
C ASN A 88 -18.18 0.44 -34.98
N THR A 89 -19.24 1.11 -35.47
CA THR A 89 -20.41 0.63 -36.22
C THR A 89 -20.89 -0.82 -36.05
N LEU A 90 -22.13 -0.97 -35.58
CA LEU A 90 -23.06 -1.94 -36.17
C LEU A 90 -24.41 -1.26 -36.39
N SER A 91 -24.58 -0.78 -37.63
CA SER A 91 -25.87 -0.68 -38.29
C SER A 91 -26.60 -2.04 -38.22
N ASN A 92 -27.92 -2.00 -38.00
CA ASN A 92 -28.91 -3.03 -38.38
C ASN A 92 -28.66 -4.51 -38.02
N MET A 93 -29.31 -4.97 -36.95
CA MET A 93 -30.16 -6.20 -36.89
C MET A 93 -31.05 -6.00 -35.65
N GLY A 94 -32.38 -5.95 -35.60
CA GLY A 94 -33.51 -6.21 -36.50
C GLY A 94 -34.72 -6.36 -35.54
N PHE A 95 -35.73 -5.50 -35.68
CA PHE A 95 -37.09 -5.72 -35.14
C PHE A 95 -38.00 -6.05 -36.31
#